data_AF-G2LNC8-F1
#
_entry.id   AF-G2LNC8-F1
#
_cell.length_a   1.000
_cell.length_b   1.000
_cell.length_c   1.000
_cell.angle_alpha   90.00
_cell.angle_beta   90.00
_cell.angle_gamma   90.00
#
_symmetry.space_group_name_H-M   'P 1'
#
loop_
_entity.id
_entity.type
_entity.pdbx_description
1 polymer ?
#
loop_
_entity_poly.entity_id
_entity_poly.type
_entity_poly.pdbx_seq_one_letter_code
_entity_poly.pdbx_strand_id
1 'polypeptide(L)'
;MKNQNMFDILLPLSSEQLNHLKKLESTCTNIQSAWLSGYFWKIANQKSDAISLKTDELNENNQTITIVSASQTGNAKLLSQRLYEYFNQNNKTSRLIDAIDYKFKKIKDEKILILIISTQGEGEPPEEALSLYKFIMSKKAPNLNHLYYSIFGLGDTSYNLFCQAGKDFDKRFKELGGNSLLDRFDADIEYEDNYNKWSQDLLKSINNIDIVSNTSLLHRHKENTLTLSQSYYTKNKPATAIVLTNQKITGRNSKKDVHHIEIDISNLDINYTPGDALGVWYKNDTNLVKNILESLSINMFDNIKIQDNIVTIFDALKNNFELTTNTKNIVKNYANLTNNKFLKNIVSDDAHLQKYVVQTPLIKMINDHPSKLSSQQLVSLLRPLKPRLYSISSSQAEVYDEIHITVGVVKNLISGCLYLGGASGYLSQSLKSDDKIKIFIETNNNFRLPVDQNVPIIMIGSGTGIAPFRSFMQQRDNEGAKGKNWIFFGNPNFTEDFLYQIEWQQYIKKGLITNMHLAWSQDQEHKLYIQDKMKENGKEIWSWIKEGAQIYVCGNASKMAKDVEKVLLDIISENGCLNTEDSHEFLNNLRLNKRYKRDVY
;
A
#
# COMPACT_ATOMS: atom_id res chain seq x y z
N MET A 1 -11.88 -75.05 -17.03
CA MET A 1 -12.90 -73.98 -17.22
C MET A 1 -12.37 -72.74 -16.53
N LYS A 2 -12.05 -71.68 -17.29
CA LYS A 2 -11.39 -70.47 -16.79
C LYS A 2 -12.40 -69.63 -15.99
N ASN A 3 -11.99 -69.23 -14.79
CA ASN A 3 -12.67 -68.23 -13.94
C ASN A 3 -12.95 -66.96 -14.74
N GLN A 4 -14.22 -66.69 -15.06
CA GLN A 4 -14.68 -65.37 -15.43
C GLN A 4 -14.96 -64.60 -14.13
N ASN A 5 -14.23 -63.50 -13.95
CA ASN A 5 -14.36 -62.61 -12.81
C ASN A 5 -15.72 -61.92 -12.89
N MET A 6 -16.51 -62.01 -11.81
CA MET A 6 -17.91 -61.56 -11.73
C MET A 6 -18.09 -60.02 -11.79
N PHE A 7 -17.00 -59.26 -11.96
CA PHE A 7 -16.97 -57.80 -11.97
C PHE A 7 -17.02 -57.15 -13.37
N ASP A 8 -16.90 -57.92 -14.46
CA ASP A 8 -16.89 -57.36 -15.82
C ASP A 8 -18.29 -56.99 -16.36
N ILE A 9 -19.37 -57.17 -15.59
CA ILE A 9 -20.76 -57.00 -16.08
C ILE A 9 -21.41 -55.66 -15.65
N LEU A 10 -20.75 -54.80 -14.85
CA LEU A 10 -21.42 -53.61 -14.28
C LEU A 10 -20.69 -52.27 -14.43
N LEU A 11 -19.61 -52.20 -15.20
CA LEU A 11 -18.95 -50.92 -15.48
C LEU A 11 -19.60 -50.24 -16.70
N PRO A 12 -20.04 -48.97 -16.61
CA PRO A 12 -20.60 -48.22 -17.72
C PRO A 12 -19.50 -47.73 -18.69
N LEU A 13 -18.54 -48.60 -19.01
CA LEU A 13 -17.37 -48.31 -19.82
C LEU A 13 -17.25 -49.37 -20.93
N SER A 14 -16.96 -48.94 -22.15
CA SER A 14 -16.66 -49.86 -23.27
C SER A 14 -15.34 -50.59 -23.04
N SER A 15 -15.13 -51.73 -23.70
CA SER A 15 -13.89 -52.50 -23.62
C SER A 15 -12.64 -51.67 -23.97
N GLU A 16 -12.79 -50.72 -24.90
CA GLU A 16 -11.72 -49.79 -25.30
C GLU A 16 -11.43 -48.75 -24.21
N GLN A 17 -12.47 -48.16 -23.60
CA GLN A 17 -12.34 -47.24 -22.48
C GLN A 17 -11.71 -47.92 -21.25
N LEU A 18 -12.05 -49.19 -21.02
CA LEU A 18 -11.52 -49.99 -19.93
C LEU A 18 -10.02 -50.30 -20.13
N ASN A 19 -9.58 -50.51 -21.37
CA ASN A 19 -8.16 -50.65 -21.70
C ASN A 19 -7.38 -49.34 -21.51
N HIS A 20 -7.97 -48.20 -21.88
CA HIS A 20 -7.36 -46.89 -21.61
C HIS A 20 -7.25 -46.62 -20.12
N LEU A 21 -8.29 -46.95 -19.35
CA LEU A 21 -8.31 -46.79 -17.91
C LEU A 21 -7.24 -47.65 -17.22
N LYS A 22 -7.10 -48.92 -17.63
CA LYS A 22 -6.05 -49.82 -17.13
C LYS A 22 -4.64 -49.32 -17.45
N LYS A 23 -4.43 -48.75 -18.64
CA LYS A 23 -3.14 -48.15 -19.02
C LYS A 23 -2.85 -46.90 -18.19
N LEU A 24 -3.86 -46.08 -17.93
CA LEU A 24 -3.76 -44.90 -17.08
C LEU A 24 -3.46 -45.27 -15.62
N GLU A 25 -4.15 -46.29 -15.09
CA GLU A 25 -3.96 -46.82 -13.73
C GLU A 25 -2.52 -47.30 -13.52
N SER A 26 -1.94 -48.00 -14.51
CA SER A 26 -0.55 -48.48 -14.43
C SER A 26 0.52 -47.38 -14.43
N THR A 27 0.16 -46.13 -14.75
CA THR A 27 1.09 -45.01 -14.87
C THR A 27 0.83 -43.88 -13.87
N CYS A 28 -0.22 -43.98 -13.05
CA CYS A 28 -0.61 -42.96 -12.09
C CYS A 28 -0.13 -43.29 -10.67
N THR A 29 0.37 -42.26 -9.98
CA THR A 29 0.60 -42.29 -8.53
C THR A 29 -0.73 -42.18 -7.77
N ASN A 30 -0.73 -42.48 -6.46
CA ASN A 30 -1.91 -42.36 -5.60
C ASN A 30 -2.49 -40.92 -5.60
N ILE A 31 -1.63 -39.90 -5.66
CA ILE A 31 -2.05 -38.49 -5.70
C ILE A 31 -2.71 -38.15 -7.04
N GLN A 32 -2.15 -38.63 -8.15
CA GLN A 32 -2.72 -38.43 -9.49
C GLN A 32 -4.08 -39.13 -9.64
N SER A 33 -4.21 -40.33 -9.06
CA SER A 33 -5.48 -41.07 -9.04
C SER A 33 -6.55 -40.34 -8.22
N ALA A 34 -6.19 -39.79 -7.06
CA ALA A 34 -7.09 -38.97 -6.25
C ALA A 34 -7.52 -37.70 -7.00
N TRP A 35 -6.61 -37.03 -7.71
CA TRP A 35 -6.94 -35.85 -8.51
C TRP A 35 -7.88 -36.18 -9.69
N LEU A 36 -7.64 -37.30 -10.39
CA LEU A 36 -8.49 -37.76 -11.49
C LEU A 36 -9.91 -38.09 -11.04
N SER A 37 -10.07 -38.62 -9.82
CA SER A 37 -11.40 -38.87 -9.25
C SER A 37 -12.23 -37.58 -9.13
N GLY A 38 -11.61 -36.49 -8.67
CA GLY A 38 -12.25 -35.17 -8.59
C GLY A 38 -12.53 -34.56 -9.97
N TYR A 39 -11.62 -34.76 -10.93
CA TYR A 39 -11.79 -34.31 -12.32
C TYR A 39 -13.00 -34.96 -13.00
N PHE A 40 -13.13 -36.29 -12.90
CA PHE A 40 -14.28 -37.00 -13.47
C PHE A 40 -15.58 -36.70 -12.74
N TRP A 41 -15.55 -36.48 -11.42
CA TRP A 41 -16.72 -36.04 -10.65
C TRP A 41 -17.23 -34.67 -11.09
N LYS A 42 -16.32 -33.74 -11.41
CA LYS A 42 -16.67 -32.43 -11.98
C LYS A 42 -17.35 -32.56 -13.34
N ILE A 43 -16.83 -33.42 -14.23
CA ILE A 43 -17.42 -33.66 -15.55
C ILE A 43 -18.79 -34.31 -15.43
N ALA A 44 -18.94 -35.31 -14.56
CA ALA A 44 -20.21 -36.03 -14.38
C ALA A 44 -21.34 -35.13 -13.86
N ASN A 45 -21.00 -34.08 -13.11
CA ASN A 45 -21.96 -33.12 -12.57
C ASN A 45 -22.22 -31.91 -13.49
N GLN A 46 -21.64 -31.87 -14.69
CA GLN A 46 -22.06 -30.94 -15.73
C GLN A 46 -23.19 -31.58 -16.57
N LYS A 47 -24.45 -31.48 -16.11
CA LYS A 47 -25.60 -31.76 -16.97
C LYS A 47 -26.35 -30.48 -17.37
N SER A 48 -26.34 -30.29 -18.69
CA SER A 48 -27.32 -29.63 -19.56
C SER A 48 -27.57 -28.13 -19.40
N ASP A 49 -26.75 -27.33 -20.10
CA ASP A 49 -27.28 -26.39 -21.09
C ASP A 49 -26.72 -26.79 -22.45
N ALA A 50 -27.62 -27.24 -23.34
CA ALA A 50 -27.28 -27.63 -24.69
C ALA A 50 -27.05 -26.38 -25.54
N ILE A 51 -25.78 -26.09 -25.88
CA ILE A 51 -25.44 -25.15 -26.95
C ILE A 51 -25.05 -25.98 -28.16
N SER A 52 -25.80 -25.80 -29.25
CA SER A 52 -25.49 -26.37 -30.56
C SER A 52 -24.08 -25.98 -30.97
N LEU A 53 -23.24 -26.96 -31.28
CA LEU A 53 -21.97 -26.75 -31.95
C LEU A 53 -22.24 -26.25 -33.38
N LYS A 54 -22.41 -24.94 -33.53
CA LYS A 54 -21.89 -24.27 -34.71
C LYS A 54 -20.37 -24.30 -34.55
N THR A 55 -19.70 -24.84 -35.56
CA THR A 55 -18.27 -24.65 -35.75
C THR A 55 -18.02 -23.15 -35.88
N ASP A 56 -17.73 -22.51 -34.75
CA ASP A 56 -17.11 -21.20 -34.73
C ASP A 56 -15.68 -21.40 -35.21
N GLU A 57 -15.44 -21.03 -36.46
CA GLU A 57 -14.12 -20.60 -36.88
C GLU A 57 -13.59 -19.58 -35.85
N LEU A 58 -12.33 -19.74 -35.49
CA LEU A 58 -11.59 -18.90 -34.55
C LEU A 58 -11.77 -17.41 -34.89
N ASN A 59 -12.68 -16.74 -34.18
CA ASN A 59 -12.65 -15.27 -34.06
C ASN A 59 -11.53 -14.89 -33.08
N GLU A 60 -10.31 -14.85 -33.59
CA GLU A 60 -9.07 -14.44 -32.90
C GLU A 60 -8.98 -12.92 -32.63
N ASN A 61 -10.10 -12.19 -32.62
CA ASN A 61 -10.10 -10.73 -32.68
C ASN A 61 -10.84 -9.99 -31.55
N ASN A 62 -10.77 -10.50 -30.31
CA ASN A 62 -11.09 -9.69 -29.13
C ASN A 62 -9.80 -9.20 -28.45
N GLN A 63 -9.35 -7.99 -28.79
CA GLN A 63 -8.25 -7.32 -28.11
C GLN A 63 -8.65 -7.05 -26.64
N THR A 64 -8.08 -7.82 -25.70
CA THR A 64 -8.38 -7.65 -24.27
C THR A 64 -7.53 -6.51 -23.70
N ILE A 65 -8.17 -5.51 -23.10
CA ILE A 65 -7.50 -4.41 -22.41
C ILE A 65 -7.05 -4.88 -21.03
N THR A 66 -5.76 -4.76 -20.72
CA THR A 66 -5.23 -5.09 -19.40
C THR A 66 -5.08 -3.84 -18.56
N ILE A 67 -5.83 -3.75 -17.46
CA ILE A 67 -5.69 -2.69 -16.45
C ILE A 67 -4.85 -3.24 -15.31
N VAL A 68 -3.68 -2.63 -15.07
CA VAL A 68 -2.80 -2.95 -13.95
C VAL A 68 -2.97 -1.88 -12.87
N SER A 69 -3.42 -2.29 -11.69
CA SER A 69 -3.48 -1.45 -10.49
C SER A 69 -2.17 -1.55 -9.72
N ALA A 70 -1.56 -0.40 -9.40
CA ALA A 70 -0.39 -0.31 -8.53
C ALA A 70 -0.64 0.73 -7.42
N SER A 71 -1.07 0.26 -6.26
CA SER A 71 -1.48 1.06 -5.11
C SER A 71 -0.73 0.72 -3.84
N GLN A 72 -0.43 1.74 -3.04
CA GLN A 72 0.00 1.54 -1.65
C GLN A 72 -1.15 1.69 -0.65
N THR A 73 -2.03 2.67 -0.89
CA THR A 73 -3.08 3.12 0.04
C THR A 73 -4.46 3.07 -0.61
N GLY A 74 -4.66 2.10 -1.51
CA GLY A 74 -5.95 1.81 -2.15
C GLY A 74 -6.44 2.80 -3.21
N ASN A 75 -5.95 4.05 -3.27
CA ASN A 75 -6.48 5.04 -4.23
C ASN A 75 -6.35 4.60 -5.70
N ALA A 76 -5.17 4.10 -6.09
CA ALA A 76 -4.95 3.58 -7.44
C ALA A 76 -5.84 2.36 -7.74
N LYS A 77 -6.04 1.49 -6.73
CA LYS A 77 -6.90 0.31 -6.83
C LYS A 77 -8.36 0.68 -7.06
N LEU A 78 -8.88 1.64 -6.29
CA LEU A 78 -10.22 2.18 -6.46
C LEU A 78 -10.43 2.78 -7.86
N LEU A 79 -9.49 3.59 -8.34
CA LEU A 79 -9.56 4.17 -9.69
C LEU A 79 -9.45 3.09 -10.78
N SER A 80 -8.71 2.01 -10.54
CA SER A 80 -8.60 0.92 -11.51
C SER A 80 -9.88 0.09 -11.58
N GLN A 81 -10.53 -0.14 -10.45
CA GLN A 81 -11.86 -0.74 -10.39
C GLN A 81 -12.91 0.11 -11.11
N ARG A 82 -12.93 1.42 -10.86
CA ARG A 82 -13.84 2.35 -11.56
C ARG A 82 -13.61 2.34 -13.07
N LEU A 83 -12.35 2.29 -13.52
CA LEU A 83 -12.04 2.25 -14.95
C LEU A 83 -12.50 0.93 -15.57
N TYR A 84 -12.30 -0.18 -14.87
CA TYR A 84 -12.75 -1.50 -15.28
C TYR A 84 -14.27 -1.55 -15.46
N GLU A 85 -15.02 -1.06 -14.47
CA GLU A 85 -16.49 -0.96 -14.54
C GLU A 85 -16.93 -0.04 -15.69
N TYR A 86 -16.26 1.11 -15.86
CA TYR A 86 -16.53 2.05 -16.95
C TYR A 86 -16.28 1.43 -18.34
N PHE A 87 -15.20 0.67 -18.53
CA PHE A 87 -14.93 -0.04 -19.78
C PHE A 87 -15.96 -1.14 -20.06
N ASN A 88 -16.37 -1.90 -19.04
CA ASN A 88 -17.43 -2.91 -19.20
C ASN A 88 -18.76 -2.28 -19.60
N GLN A 89 -19.15 -1.16 -18.99
CA GLN A 89 -20.35 -0.40 -19.36
C GLN A 89 -20.32 0.12 -20.80
N ASN A 90 -19.12 0.35 -21.34
CA ASN A 90 -18.90 0.81 -22.71
C ASN A 90 -18.52 -0.34 -23.68
N ASN A 91 -18.88 -1.59 -23.34
CA ASN A 91 -18.68 -2.79 -24.17
C ASN A 91 -17.21 -3.06 -24.54
N LYS A 92 -16.27 -2.71 -23.66
CA LYS A 92 -14.86 -3.04 -23.83
C LYS A 92 -14.48 -4.26 -23.00
N THR A 93 -13.97 -5.29 -23.67
CA THR A 93 -13.42 -6.48 -23.02
C THR A 93 -12.13 -6.10 -22.31
N SER A 94 -12.18 -6.04 -20.98
CA SER A 94 -11.02 -5.69 -20.15
C SER A 94 -10.80 -6.71 -19.02
N ARG A 95 -9.61 -6.69 -18.44
CA ARG A 95 -9.28 -7.41 -17.21
C ARG A 95 -8.54 -6.49 -16.25
N LEU A 96 -8.87 -6.58 -14.97
CA LEU A 96 -8.21 -5.84 -13.89
C LEU A 96 -7.30 -6.78 -13.09
N ILE A 97 -6.04 -6.40 -12.91
CA ILE A 97 -5.03 -7.20 -12.19
C ILE A 97 -4.24 -6.28 -11.25
N ASP A 98 -4.08 -6.68 -9.99
CA ASP A 98 -3.17 -6.03 -9.05
C ASP A 98 -1.70 -6.28 -9.46
N ALA A 99 -0.83 -5.29 -9.35
CA ALA A 99 0.54 -5.36 -9.88
C ALA A 99 1.36 -6.53 -9.31
N ILE A 100 1.09 -6.94 -8.07
CA ILE A 100 1.77 -8.07 -7.42
C ILE A 100 1.40 -9.42 -8.04
N ASP A 101 0.18 -9.55 -8.55
CA ASP A 101 -0.31 -10.77 -9.19
C ASP A 101 -0.14 -10.73 -10.72
N TYR A 102 0.27 -9.58 -11.27
CA TYR A 102 0.57 -9.41 -12.68
C TYR A 102 1.84 -10.16 -13.08
N LYS A 103 1.71 -11.07 -14.05
CA LYS A 103 2.82 -11.85 -14.62
C LYS A 103 3.68 -10.98 -15.54
N PHE A 104 4.44 -10.05 -14.98
CA PHE A 104 5.17 -8.99 -15.69
C PHE A 104 6.06 -9.45 -16.86
N LYS A 105 6.55 -10.70 -16.85
CA LYS A 105 7.30 -11.28 -17.98
C LYS A 105 6.46 -11.46 -19.26
N LYS A 106 5.12 -11.47 -19.13
CA LYS A 106 4.16 -11.57 -20.25
C LYS A 106 3.77 -10.21 -20.85
N ILE A 107 4.38 -9.10 -20.41
CA ILE A 107 4.05 -7.77 -20.93
C ILE A 107 4.24 -7.65 -22.46
N LYS A 108 5.15 -8.45 -23.03
CA LYS A 108 5.38 -8.56 -24.48
C LYS A 108 4.25 -9.25 -25.27
N ASP A 109 3.24 -9.77 -24.57
CA ASP A 109 2.07 -10.41 -25.18
C ASP A 109 0.85 -9.48 -25.08
N GLU A 110 0.97 -8.33 -24.41
CA GLU A 110 -0.11 -7.36 -24.21
C GLU A 110 -0.25 -6.44 -25.42
N LYS A 111 -1.48 -6.26 -25.90
CA LYS A 111 -1.78 -5.28 -26.97
C LYS A 111 -2.12 -3.90 -26.40
N ILE A 112 -2.95 -3.85 -25.36
CA ILE A 112 -3.34 -2.61 -24.69
C ILE A 112 -3.13 -2.78 -23.17
N LEU A 113 -2.28 -1.95 -22.58
CA LEU A 113 -2.02 -1.93 -21.14
C LEU A 113 -2.27 -0.54 -20.54
N ILE A 114 -3.16 -0.47 -19.56
CA ILE A 114 -3.43 0.74 -18.79
C ILE A 114 -2.82 0.56 -17.40
N LEU A 115 -1.90 1.44 -17.01
CA LEU A 115 -1.28 1.41 -15.69
C LEU A 115 -1.78 2.59 -14.85
N ILE A 116 -2.41 2.29 -13.72
CA ILE A 116 -2.77 3.31 -12.73
C ILE A 116 -1.87 3.07 -11.51
N ILE A 117 -0.96 4.01 -11.25
CA ILE A 117 0.14 3.80 -10.31
C ILE A 117 0.33 4.97 -9.35
N SER A 118 0.44 4.67 -8.05
CA SER A 118 0.85 5.66 -7.04
C SER A 118 2.37 5.75 -6.89
N THR A 119 2.90 6.87 -6.42
CA THR A 119 4.34 7.03 -6.08
C THR A 119 4.53 7.08 -4.57
N GLN A 120 5.59 6.45 -4.07
CA GLN A 120 5.94 6.35 -2.65
C GLN A 120 7.22 7.11 -2.31
N GLY A 121 7.25 7.69 -1.09
CA GLY A 121 8.42 8.29 -0.48
C GLY A 121 9.24 9.18 -1.43
N GLU A 122 10.45 8.73 -1.74
CA GLU A 122 11.43 9.41 -2.60
C GLU A 122 11.30 8.95 -4.07
N GLY A 123 10.08 8.88 -4.59
CA GLY A 123 9.84 8.58 -6.00
C GLY A 123 9.74 7.10 -6.36
N GLU A 124 9.71 6.20 -5.38
CA GLU A 124 9.66 4.75 -5.59
C GLU A 124 8.25 4.30 -6.02
N PRO A 125 8.11 3.19 -6.78
CA PRO A 125 6.79 2.59 -7.03
C PRO A 125 6.20 2.00 -5.74
N PRO A 126 4.89 1.70 -5.69
CA PRO A 126 4.27 0.97 -4.58
C PRO A 126 4.90 -0.41 -4.47
N GLU A 127 4.93 -0.98 -3.26
CA GLU A 127 5.63 -2.25 -3.03
C GLU A 127 5.11 -3.37 -3.96
N GLU A 128 3.80 -3.40 -4.22
CA GLU A 128 3.18 -4.37 -5.13
C GLU A 128 3.66 -4.27 -6.58
N ALA A 129 4.17 -3.12 -7.02
CA ALA A 129 4.69 -2.92 -8.37
C ALA A 129 6.22 -3.02 -8.45
N LEU A 130 6.92 -3.26 -7.34
CA LEU A 130 8.39 -3.20 -7.31
C LEU A 130 9.04 -4.24 -8.24
N SER A 131 8.51 -5.46 -8.32
CA SER A 131 9.03 -6.49 -9.23
C SER A 131 8.81 -6.14 -10.70
N LEU A 132 7.63 -5.62 -11.05
CA LEU A 132 7.33 -5.11 -12.40
C LEU A 132 8.27 -3.94 -12.75
N TYR A 133 8.42 -2.98 -11.84
CA TYR A 133 9.29 -1.82 -12.02
C TYR A 133 10.74 -2.24 -12.26
N LYS A 134 11.31 -3.09 -11.37
CA LYS A 134 12.68 -3.60 -11.52
C LYS A 134 12.87 -4.34 -12.84
N PHE A 135 11.89 -5.13 -13.28
CA PHE A 135 11.96 -5.82 -14.57
C PHE A 135 12.00 -4.84 -15.75
N ILE A 136 11.08 -3.89 -15.81
CA ILE A 136 10.95 -2.91 -16.90
C ILE A 136 12.16 -1.97 -16.98
N MET A 137 12.72 -1.57 -15.83
CA MET A 137 13.93 -0.73 -15.79
C MET A 137 15.22 -1.51 -16.12
N SER A 138 15.17 -2.84 -16.12
CA SER A 138 16.35 -3.66 -16.39
C SER A 138 16.66 -3.79 -17.89
N LYS A 139 17.86 -4.31 -18.20
CA LYS A 139 18.24 -4.75 -19.55
C LYS A 139 17.47 -5.98 -20.04
N LYS A 140 16.78 -6.71 -19.14
CA LYS A 140 15.98 -7.90 -19.46
C LYS A 140 14.58 -7.54 -19.99
N ALA A 141 14.20 -6.26 -19.98
CA ALA A 141 12.90 -5.80 -20.48
C ALA A 141 12.77 -6.07 -22.00
N PRO A 142 11.65 -6.63 -22.46
CA PRO A 142 11.43 -6.87 -23.89
C PRO A 142 11.17 -5.55 -24.62
N ASN A 143 11.35 -5.57 -25.94
CA ASN A 143 10.82 -4.52 -26.80
C ASN A 143 9.27 -4.56 -26.78
N LEU A 144 8.65 -3.37 -26.79
CA LEU A 144 7.21 -3.13 -26.64
C LEU A 144 6.59 -2.45 -27.87
N ASN A 145 7.17 -2.60 -29.06
CA ASN A 145 6.73 -1.93 -30.31
C ASN A 145 5.23 -2.13 -30.64
N HIS A 146 4.63 -3.24 -30.21
CA HIS A 146 3.23 -3.58 -30.47
C HIS A 146 2.28 -3.19 -29.31
N LEU A 147 2.83 -2.70 -28.20
CA LEU A 147 2.07 -2.34 -27.01
C LEU A 147 1.52 -0.92 -27.18
N TYR A 148 0.21 -0.77 -27.05
CA TYR A 148 -0.42 0.51 -26.76
C TYR A 148 -0.59 0.66 -25.25
N TYR A 149 -0.29 1.84 -24.71
CA TYR A 149 -0.38 2.05 -23.28
C TYR A 149 -0.89 3.44 -22.88
N SER A 150 -1.42 3.55 -21.67
CA SER A 150 -1.63 4.84 -21.01
C SER A 150 -1.32 4.71 -19.52
N ILE A 151 -0.87 5.81 -18.91
CA ILE A 151 -0.48 5.84 -17.50
C ILE A 151 -1.20 6.97 -16.78
N PHE A 152 -1.87 6.62 -15.69
CA PHE A 152 -2.39 7.58 -14.72
C PHE A 152 -1.55 7.50 -13.44
N GLY A 153 -0.66 8.47 -13.25
CA GLY A 153 0.23 8.56 -12.11
C GLY A 153 -0.43 9.32 -10.96
N LEU A 154 -0.54 8.71 -9.79
CA LEU A 154 -1.00 9.35 -8.55
C LEU A 154 0.21 9.77 -7.71
N GLY A 155 0.24 11.04 -7.31
CA GLY A 155 1.31 11.60 -6.49
C GLY A 155 0.79 12.69 -5.56
N ASP A 156 1.74 13.39 -4.93
CA ASP A 156 1.46 14.56 -4.11
C ASP A 156 2.55 15.60 -4.34
N THR A 157 2.15 16.82 -4.73
CA THR A 157 3.10 17.90 -5.06
C THR A 157 3.89 18.44 -3.87
N SER A 158 3.59 18.02 -2.62
CA SER A 158 4.52 18.28 -1.50
C SER A 158 5.81 17.48 -1.57
N TYR A 159 5.84 16.40 -2.36
CA TYR A 159 7.04 15.59 -2.53
C TYR A 159 7.83 16.07 -3.73
N ASN A 160 9.16 16.04 -3.63
CA ASN A 160 10.05 16.49 -4.69
C ASN A 160 9.88 15.65 -5.97
N LEU A 161 9.73 14.34 -5.80
CA LEU A 161 9.59 13.36 -6.88
C LEU A 161 8.12 13.06 -7.18
N PHE A 162 7.36 14.12 -7.47
CA PHE A 162 5.93 14.06 -7.80
C PHE A 162 5.65 13.14 -9.00
N CYS A 163 4.80 12.12 -8.82
CA CYS A 163 4.43 11.11 -9.81
C CYS A 163 5.61 10.37 -10.47
N GLN A 164 6.76 10.29 -9.79
CA GLN A 164 8.01 9.77 -10.37
C GLN A 164 7.87 8.33 -10.89
N ALA A 165 7.20 7.43 -10.17
CA ALA A 165 7.02 6.06 -10.63
C ALA A 165 6.27 6.00 -11.97
N GLY A 166 5.21 6.81 -12.14
CA GLY A 166 4.48 6.93 -13.39
C GLY A 166 5.33 7.54 -14.51
N LYS A 167 6.15 8.55 -14.20
CA LYS A 167 7.11 9.17 -15.13
C LYS A 167 8.15 8.18 -15.63
N ASP A 168 8.68 7.37 -14.72
CA ASP A 168 9.68 6.36 -15.04
C ASP A 168 9.11 5.29 -15.96
N PHE A 169 7.91 4.77 -15.66
CA PHE A 169 7.23 3.83 -16.55
C PHE A 169 6.94 4.42 -17.93
N ASP A 170 6.42 5.65 -18.00
CA ASP A 170 6.13 6.31 -19.29
C ASP A 170 7.40 6.49 -20.13
N LYS A 171 8.46 7.00 -19.51
CA LYS A 171 9.76 7.15 -20.16
C LYS A 171 10.26 5.79 -20.66
N ARG A 172 10.21 4.77 -19.81
CA ARG A 172 10.75 3.46 -20.14
C ARG A 172 9.93 2.71 -21.18
N PHE A 173 8.60 2.83 -21.17
CA PHE A 173 7.75 2.26 -22.21
C PHE A 173 8.03 2.90 -23.57
N LYS A 174 8.22 4.23 -23.64
CA LYS A 174 8.66 4.92 -24.88
C LYS A 174 10.01 4.43 -25.37
N GLU A 175 11.01 4.32 -24.49
CA GLU A 175 12.34 3.79 -24.84
C GLU A 175 12.29 2.36 -25.38
N LEU A 176 11.34 1.55 -24.90
CA LEU A 176 11.13 0.17 -25.34
C LEU A 176 10.27 0.07 -26.61
N GLY A 177 9.75 1.19 -27.15
CA GLY A 177 8.96 1.26 -28.39
C GLY A 177 7.43 1.26 -28.20
N GLY A 178 6.93 1.35 -26.98
CA GLY A 178 5.51 1.40 -26.69
C GLY A 178 4.83 2.66 -27.27
N ASN A 179 3.58 2.49 -27.70
CA ASN A 179 2.76 3.53 -28.31
C ASN A 179 1.81 4.14 -27.27
N SER A 180 1.98 5.42 -26.94
CA SER A 180 1.11 6.11 -25.98
C SER A 180 -0.27 6.36 -26.59
N LEU A 181 -1.33 5.85 -25.94
CA LEU A 181 -2.73 6.14 -26.28
C LEU A 181 -3.13 7.56 -25.94
N LEU A 182 -2.64 8.01 -24.79
CA LEU A 182 -2.75 9.37 -24.26
C LEU A 182 -1.41 9.69 -23.60
N ASP A 183 -1.10 10.97 -23.50
CA ASP A 183 -0.02 11.41 -22.62
C ASP A 183 -0.30 11.00 -21.18
N ARG A 184 0.78 10.66 -20.46
CA ARG A 184 0.72 10.36 -19.02
C ARG A 184 0.06 11.53 -18.28
N PHE A 185 -0.90 11.19 -17.41
CA PHE A 185 -1.48 12.16 -16.50
C PHE A 185 -0.83 12.07 -15.12
N ASP A 186 -0.32 13.19 -14.60
CA ASP A 186 0.28 13.29 -13.27
C ASP A 186 -0.73 13.93 -12.31
N ALA A 187 -1.49 13.11 -11.59
CA ALA A 187 -2.53 13.51 -10.66
C ALA A 187 -1.99 13.88 -9.26
N ASP A 188 -2.38 15.06 -8.79
CA ASP A 188 -2.21 15.48 -7.38
C ASP A 188 -3.46 15.10 -6.55
N ILE A 189 -3.57 15.58 -5.31
CA ILE A 189 -4.63 15.22 -4.32
C ILE A 189 -6.06 15.25 -4.89
N GLU A 190 -6.41 16.29 -5.63
CA GLU A 190 -7.75 16.50 -6.19
C GLU A 190 -7.77 16.03 -7.66
N TYR A 191 -7.92 14.72 -7.83
CA TYR A 191 -7.81 14.07 -9.14
C TYR A 191 -9.15 13.67 -9.75
N GLU A 192 -10.28 13.89 -9.07
CA GLU A 192 -11.58 13.31 -9.43
C GLU A 192 -12.07 13.76 -10.83
N ASP A 193 -12.17 15.07 -11.06
CA ASP A 193 -12.63 15.61 -12.35
C ASP A 193 -11.65 15.28 -13.48
N ASN A 194 -10.35 15.35 -13.18
CA ASN A 194 -9.28 15.03 -14.11
C ASN A 194 -9.30 13.54 -14.50
N TYR A 195 -9.55 12.66 -13.56
CA TYR A 195 -9.68 11.22 -13.79
C TYR A 195 -10.90 10.92 -14.67
N ASN A 196 -12.05 11.56 -14.41
CA ASN A 196 -13.26 11.40 -15.23
C ASN A 196 -13.03 11.87 -16.67
N LYS A 197 -12.33 12.99 -16.87
CA LYS A 197 -11.95 13.45 -18.21
C LYS A 197 -10.97 12.48 -18.89
N TRP A 198 -9.93 12.07 -18.17
CA TRP A 198 -8.90 11.16 -18.69
C TRP A 198 -9.49 9.81 -19.10
N SER A 199 -10.40 9.23 -18.32
CA SER A 199 -11.05 7.95 -18.63
C SER A 199 -11.94 8.03 -19.87
N GLN A 200 -12.64 9.16 -20.06
CA GLN A 200 -13.43 9.44 -21.27
C GLN A 200 -12.53 9.58 -22.50
N ASP A 201 -11.45 10.35 -22.40
CA ASP A 201 -10.52 10.54 -23.52
C ASP A 201 -9.76 9.26 -23.86
N LEU A 202 -9.47 8.42 -22.86
CA LEU A 202 -8.82 7.13 -23.06
C LEU A 202 -9.73 6.18 -23.83
N LEU A 203 -11.02 6.12 -23.47
CA LEU A 203 -12.00 5.32 -24.19
C LEU A 203 -12.10 5.75 -25.67
N LYS A 204 -12.08 7.07 -25.95
CA LYS A 204 -12.04 7.58 -27.34
C LYS A 204 -10.79 7.13 -28.08
N SER A 205 -9.62 7.21 -27.44
CA SER A 205 -8.35 6.78 -28.05
C SER A 205 -8.35 5.28 -28.36
N ILE A 206 -8.85 4.44 -27.43
CA ILE A 206 -9.00 3.00 -27.64
C ILE A 206 -9.96 2.71 -28.79
N ASN A 207 -11.11 3.41 -28.85
CA ASN A 207 -12.04 3.29 -29.98
C ASN A 207 -11.39 3.63 -31.33
N ASN A 208 -10.48 4.59 -31.37
CA ASN A 208 -9.77 4.95 -32.62
C ASN A 208 -8.84 3.85 -33.12
N ILE A 209 -8.26 3.05 -32.22
CA ILE A 209 -7.51 1.84 -32.60
C ILE A 209 -8.46 0.81 -33.20
N ASP A 210 -9.60 0.60 -32.54
CA ASP A 210 -10.60 -0.38 -33.00
C ASP A 210 -11.22 0.00 -34.36
N ILE A 211 -11.35 1.29 -34.69
CA ILE A 211 -11.91 1.80 -35.95
C ILE A 211 -11.08 1.40 -37.18
N VAL A 212 -9.79 1.07 -37.03
CA VAL A 212 -8.95 0.54 -38.14
C VAL A 212 -9.20 -0.96 -38.39
N SER A 213 -9.96 -1.64 -37.53
CA SER A 213 -10.17 -3.11 -37.53
C SER A 213 -11.64 -3.56 -37.66
N ASN A 214 -12.46 -2.74 -38.32
CA ASN A 214 -13.81 -3.00 -38.81
C ASN A 214 -15.01 -3.09 -37.84
N THR A 215 -16.11 -2.69 -38.48
CA THR A 215 -17.52 -2.52 -38.13
C THR A 215 -18.28 -3.76 -37.65
N SER A 216 -19.21 -3.49 -36.69
CA SER A 216 -20.53 -4.14 -36.51
C SER A 216 -20.50 -5.54 -35.84
N LEU A 217 -21.40 -5.99 -34.94
CA LEU A 217 -22.77 -5.64 -34.53
C LEU A 217 -23.01 -6.03 -33.05
N LEU A 218 -24.06 -5.42 -32.48
CA LEU A 218 -24.64 -5.62 -31.15
C LEU A 218 -24.97 -7.08 -30.79
N HIS A 219 -24.65 -7.50 -29.56
CA HIS A 219 -25.54 -8.40 -28.80
C HIS A 219 -25.49 -8.16 -27.29
N ARG A 220 -26.67 -8.36 -26.70
CA ARG A 220 -27.14 -8.03 -25.35
C ARG A 220 -26.72 -9.13 -24.38
N HIS A 221 -26.19 -8.79 -23.20
CA HIS A 221 -26.04 -9.76 -22.11
C HIS A 221 -26.61 -9.27 -20.77
N LYS A 222 -27.20 -10.24 -20.08
CA LYS A 222 -27.84 -10.18 -18.76
C LYS A 222 -26.83 -9.86 -17.67
N GLU A 223 -27.26 -8.99 -16.76
CA GLU A 223 -26.60 -8.69 -15.50
C GLU A 223 -26.55 -9.93 -14.61
N ASN A 224 -25.37 -10.23 -14.08
CA ASN A 224 -25.19 -10.95 -12.82
C ASN A 224 -24.29 -10.08 -11.95
N THR A 225 -24.90 -9.29 -11.08
CA THR A 225 -24.24 -8.53 -10.03
C THR A 225 -23.88 -9.46 -8.89
N LEU A 226 -22.60 -9.79 -8.76
CA LEU A 226 -22.03 -10.28 -7.51
C LEU A 226 -21.75 -9.07 -6.62
N THR A 227 -22.63 -8.82 -5.64
CA THR A 227 -22.38 -7.86 -4.57
C THR A 227 -21.35 -8.42 -3.60
N LEU A 228 -20.11 -7.92 -3.70
CA LEU A 228 -19.12 -8.05 -2.63
C LEU A 228 -19.52 -7.13 -1.47
N SER A 229 -19.49 -7.66 -0.25
CA SER A 229 -19.69 -6.91 1.00
C SER A 229 -18.62 -5.82 1.13
N GLN A 230 -18.94 -4.59 0.73
CA GLN A 230 -18.12 -3.42 1.03
C GLN A 230 -18.18 -3.14 2.53
N SER A 231 -17.05 -2.76 3.13
CA SER A 231 -17.04 -2.19 4.49
C SER A 231 -17.98 -0.98 4.53
N TYR A 232 -18.86 -0.93 5.52
CA TYR A 232 -19.86 0.14 5.63
C TYR A 232 -19.21 1.53 5.78
N TYR A 233 -18.00 1.56 6.33
CA TYR A 233 -17.17 2.74 6.52
C TYR A 233 -16.01 2.77 5.54
N THR A 234 -15.77 3.94 4.97
CA THR A 234 -14.70 4.18 3.99
C THR A 234 -14.00 5.51 4.31
N LYS A 235 -12.89 5.80 3.61
CA LYS A 235 -12.21 7.09 3.70
C LYS A 235 -13.17 8.29 3.58
N ASN A 236 -14.13 8.23 2.67
CA ASN A 236 -15.08 9.31 2.39
C ASN A 236 -16.31 9.29 3.33
N LYS A 237 -16.57 8.16 3.98
CA LYS A 237 -17.62 7.98 4.99
C LYS A 237 -17.03 7.32 6.23
N PRO A 238 -16.19 8.04 7.01
CA PRO A 238 -15.50 7.46 8.16
C PRO A 238 -16.47 7.20 9.32
N ALA A 239 -16.18 6.17 10.10
CA ALA A 239 -16.85 5.92 11.38
C ALA A 239 -16.43 6.96 12.42
N THR A 240 -17.28 7.19 13.42
CA THR A 240 -16.92 7.97 14.61
C THR A 240 -16.78 7.01 15.78
N ALA A 241 -15.55 6.85 16.27
CA ALA A 241 -15.18 5.97 17.37
C ALA A 241 -14.78 6.79 18.61
N ILE A 242 -14.61 6.11 19.75
CA ILE A 242 -14.25 6.73 21.03
C ILE A 242 -12.83 6.31 21.40
N VAL A 243 -12.03 7.26 21.89
CA VAL A 243 -10.68 6.97 22.38
C VAL A 243 -10.78 6.45 23.81
N LEU A 244 -10.29 5.24 24.04
CA LEU A 244 -10.24 4.65 25.37
C LEU A 244 -8.99 5.13 26.11
N THR A 245 -7.83 4.91 25.49
CA THR A 245 -6.53 5.18 26.10
C THR A 245 -5.65 5.94 25.13
N ASN A 246 -4.86 6.88 25.65
CA ASN A 246 -3.77 7.54 24.94
C ASN A 246 -2.58 7.67 25.88
N GLN A 247 -1.68 6.70 25.82
CA GLN A 247 -0.57 6.58 26.75
C GLN A 247 0.76 6.74 26.04
N LYS A 248 1.61 7.64 26.54
CA LYS A 248 3.02 7.66 26.16
C LYS A 248 3.72 6.40 26.68
N ILE A 249 4.34 5.64 25.76
CA ILE A 249 5.02 4.37 26.04
C ILE A 249 6.55 4.45 25.90
N THR A 250 7.10 5.63 25.63
CA THR A 250 8.53 5.92 25.83
C THR A 250 8.77 6.54 27.20
N GLY A 251 9.98 6.35 27.71
CA GLY A 251 10.42 6.92 28.98
C GLY A 251 10.45 8.45 28.98
N ARG A 252 10.54 9.03 30.18
CA ARG A 252 10.43 10.48 30.39
C ARG A 252 11.54 11.26 29.70
N ASN A 253 12.73 10.68 29.60
CA ASN A 253 13.91 11.32 29.03
C ASN A 253 14.16 10.92 27.57
N SER A 254 13.29 10.08 27.00
CA SER A 254 13.39 9.71 25.60
C SER A 254 13.30 10.96 24.69
N LYS A 255 14.21 11.01 23.72
CA LYS A 255 14.13 11.96 22.60
C LYS A 255 12.97 11.63 21.66
N LYS A 256 12.52 10.37 21.65
CA LYS A 256 11.34 9.89 20.94
C LYS A 256 10.11 10.10 21.82
N ASP A 257 9.00 10.30 21.15
CA ASP A 257 7.72 10.47 21.81
C ASP A 257 6.76 9.55 21.07
N VAL A 258 6.43 8.42 21.71
CA VAL A 258 5.61 7.38 21.10
C VAL A 258 4.45 7.06 22.01
N HIS A 259 3.26 7.06 21.43
CA HIS A 259 2.01 6.80 22.12
C HIS A 259 1.42 5.46 21.68
N HIS A 260 0.88 4.73 22.65
CA HIS A 260 -0.08 3.67 22.45
C HIS A 260 -1.48 4.27 22.57
N ILE A 261 -2.33 4.07 21.56
CA ILE A 261 -3.69 4.60 21.55
C ILE A 261 -4.66 3.45 21.30
N GLU A 262 -5.67 3.35 22.15
CA GLU A 262 -6.74 2.35 22.10
C GLU A 262 -8.05 3.04 21.74
N ILE A 263 -8.80 2.47 20.80
CA ILE A 263 -10.01 3.06 20.23
C ILE A 263 -11.13 2.03 20.28
N ASP A 264 -12.23 2.38 20.93
CA ASP A 264 -13.44 1.57 21.04
C ASP A 264 -14.24 1.59 19.74
N ILE A 265 -14.54 0.39 19.25
CA ILE A 265 -15.36 0.12 18.08
C ILE A 265 -16.58 -0.76 18.39
N SER A 266 -16.92 -1.01 19.65
CA SER A 266 -18.04 -1.89 20.06
C SER A 266 -19.39 -1.53 19.45
N ASN A 267 -19.64 -0.24 19.20
CA ASN A 267 -20.86 0.26 18.58
C ASN A 267 -20.75 0.40 17.04
N LEU A 268 -19.69 -0.15 16.44
CA LEU A 268 -19.37 -0.03 15.03
C LEU A 268 -19.19 -1.43 14.44
N ASP A 269 -19.86 -1.71 13.31
CA ASP A 269 -19.64 -2.93 12.55
C ASP A 269 -18.32 -2.84 11.75
N ILE A 270 -17.20 -2.91 12.47
CA ILE A 270 -15.84 -2.83 11.93
C ILE A 270 -15.12 -4.12 12.24
N ASN A 271 -14.64 -4.78 11.19
CA ASN A 271 -13.74 -5.91 11.28
C ASN A 271 -12.40 -5.53 10.66
N TYR A 272 -11.31 -5.97 11.28
CA TYR A 272 -9.97 -5.77 10.77
C TYR A 272 -9.09 -6.98 11.06
N THR A 273 -8.02 -7.11 10.29
CA THR A 273 -7.09 -8.23 10.40
C THR A 273 -5.67 -7.73 10.68
N PRO A 274 -4.84 -8.48 11.43
CA PRO A 274 -3.45 -8.12 11.67
C PRO A 274 -2.72 -7.74 10.36
N GLY A 275 -2.04 -6.59 10.40
CA GLY A 275 -1.37 -6.00 9.25
C GLY A 275 -2.20 -4.98 8.46
N ASP A 276 -3.49 -4.79 8.79
CA ASP A 276 -4.28 -3.64 8.32
C ASP A 276 -3.78 -2.31 8.88
N ALA A 277 -4.18 -1.22 8.23
CA ALA A 277 -3.91 0.13 8.70
C ALA A 277 -5.21 0.85 9.10
N LEU A 278 -5.12 1.65 10.15
CA LEU A 278 -6.19 2.54 10.60
C LEU A 278 -5.97 3.92 9.98
N GLY A 279 -6.94 4.37 9.17
CA GLY A 279 -7.00 5.73 8.68
C GLY A 279 -7.67 6.65 9.68
N VAL A 280 -6.95 7.70 10.09
CA VAL A 280 -7.41 8.69 11.07
C VAL A 280 -7.59 10.05 10.40
N TRP A 281 -8.80 10.60 10.49
CA TRP A 281 -9.06 12.00 10.18
C TRP A 281 -8.77 12.87 11.40
N TYR A 282 -7.72 13.69 11.31
CA TYR A 282 -7.30 14.58 12.38
C TYR A 282 -7.87 15.99 12.22
N LYS A 283 -7.68 16.81 13.26
CA LYS A 283 -8.01 18.25 13.25
C LYS A 283 -6.75 19.05 13.52
N ASN A 284 -6.62 20.21 12.89
CA ASN A 284 -5.52 21.12 13.19
C ASN A 284 -5.65 21.70 14.60
N ASP A 285 -4.48 22.01 15.19
CA ASP A 285 -4.41 22.67 16.48
C ASP A 285 -5.12 24.04 16.45
N THR A 286 -5.85 24.35 17.51
CA THR A 286 -6.66 25.57 17.58
C THR A 286 -5.78 26.82 17.67
N ASN A 287 -4.64 26.75 18.36
CA ASN A 287 -3.72 27.89 18.45
C ASN A 287 -2.99 28.11 17.13
N LEU A 288 -2.61 27.03 16.42
CA LEU A 288 -2.07 27.13 15.07
C LEU A 288 -3.02 27.88 14.12
N VAL A 289 -4.31 27.52 14.11
CA VAL A 289 -5.32 28.18 13.27
C VAL A 289 -5.42 29.67 13.63
N LYS A 290 -5.51 30.01 14.92
CA LYS A 290 -5.56 31.40 15.37
C LYS A 290 -4.34 32.20 14.94
N ASN A 291 -3.14 31.65 15.14
CA ASN A 291 -1.89 32.31 14.77
C ASN A 291 -1.81 32.59 13.27
N ILE A 292 -2.26 31.66 12.41
CA ILE A 292 -2.31 31.88 10.96
C ILE A 292 -3.26 33.05 10.62
N LEU A 293 -4.47 33.04 11.19
CA LEU A 293 -5.47 34.07 10.93
C LEU A 293 -5.01 35.46 11.40
N GLU A 294 -4.41 35.52 12.59
CA GLU A 294 -3.85 36.76 13.16
C GLU A 294 -2.72 37.31 12.28
N SER A 295 -1.73 36.49 11.91
CA SER A 295 -0.60 36.89 11.06
C SER A 295 -1.02 37.37 9.66
N LEU A 296 -2.18 36.93 9.18
CA LEU A 296 -2.74 37.31 7.87
C LEU A 296 -3.85 38.37 7.96
N SER A 297 -4.18 38.84 9.17
CA SER A 297 -5.26 39.81 9.43
C SER A 297 -6.63 39.38 8.88
N ILE A 298 -6.96 38.09 9.02
CA ILE A 298 -8.25 37.49 8.61
C ILE A 298 -9.15 37.36 9.83
N ASN A 299 -10.43 37.71 9.71
CA ASN A 299 -11.38 37.55 10.80
C ASN A 299 -11.83 36.08 10.87
N MET A 300 -11.73 35.47 12.06
CA MET A 300 -12.04 34.05 12.26
C MET A 300 -13.48 33.65 11.94
N PHE A 301 -14.40 34.61 11.91
CA PHE A 301 -15.81 34.42 11.56
C PHE A 301 -16.13 34.69 10.08
N ASP A 302 -15.12 35.00 9.26
CA ASP A 302 -15.32 35.19 7.83
C ASP A 302 -15.88 33.90 7.20
N ASN A 303 -16.99 34.03 6.46
CA ASN A 303 -17.62 32.91 5.79
C ASN A 303 -16.91 32.61 4.47
N ILE A 304 -16.69 31.33 4.21
CA ILE A 304 -16.20 30.82 2.92
C ILE A 304 -17.10 29.71 2.42
N LYS A 305 -17.10 29.51 1.10
CA LYS A 305 -17.79 28.38 0.47
C LYS A 305 -16.79 27.25 0.26
N ILE A 306 -17.05 26.09 0.87
CA ILE A 306 -16.35 24.84 0.59
C ILE A 306 -17.36 23.88 -0.02
N GLN A 307 -17.14 23.50 -1.27
CA GLN A 307 -18.13 22.74 -2.05
C GLN A 307 -19.47 23.48 -2.02
N ASP A 308 -20.54 22.86 -1.49
CA ASP A 308 -21.87 23.47 -1.37
C ASP A 308 -22.19 24.02 0.03
N ASN A 309 -21.26 23.91 0.98
CA ASN A 309 -21.46 24.34 2.36
C ASN A 309 -20.81 25.69 2.64
N ILE A 310 -21.49 26.53 3.41
CA ILE A 310 -20.95 27.77 3.97
C ILE A 310 -20.45 27.47 5.37
N VAL A 311 -19.16 27.71 5.61
CA VAL A 311 -18.51 27.50 6.91
C VAL A 311 -17.63 28.69 7.26
N THR A 312 -17.29 28.84 8.55
CA THR A 312 -16.32 29.84 8.97
C THR A 312 -14.92 29.45 8.49
N ILE A 313 -14.07 30.43 8.18
CA ILE A 313 -12.66 30.19 7.85
C ILE A 313 -11.93 29.45 8.98
N PHE A 314 -12.31 29.70 10.23
CA PHE A 314 -11.75 28.98 11.37
C PHE A 314 -12.05 27.47 11.32
N ASP A 315 -13.32 27.10 11.11
CA ASP A 315 -13.71 25.69 11.03
C ASP A 315 -13.13 25.01 9.80
N ALA A 316 -13.05 25.74 8.69
CA ALA A 316 -12.40 25.29 7.46
C ALA A 316 -10.93 24.94 7.67
N LEU A 317 -10.14 25.87 8.22
CA LEU A 317 -8.73 25.65 8.50
C LEU A 317 -8.55 24.52 9.53
N LYS A 318 -9.47 24.38 10.49
CA LYS A 318 -9.40 23.33 11.50
C LYS A 318 -9.62 21.92 10.94
N ASN A 319 -10.52 21.75 9.96
CA ASN A 319 -11.01 20.43 9.56
C ASN A 319 -10.75 20.06 8.09
N ASN A 320 -10.47 21.02 7.22
CA ASN A 320 -10.49 20.81 5.76
C ASN A 320 -9.18 21.10 5.05
N PHE A 321 -8.25 21.85 5.65
CA PHE A 321 -6.99 22.25 5.01
C PHE A 321 -5.77 21.82 5.79
N GLU A 322 -4.71 21.42 5.10
CA GLU A 322 -3.42 21.08 5.71
C GLU A 322 -2.58 22.35 5.97
N LEU A 323 -2.15 22.51 7.23
CA LEU A 323 -1.49 23.69 7.77
C LEU A 323 -0.06 23.45 8.25
N THR A 324 0.37 22.19 8.40
CA THR A 324 1.68 21.89 9.02
C THR A 324 2.83 21.78 8.02
N THR A 325 2.52 21.42 6.78
CA THR A 325 3.49 21.16 5.71
C THR A 325 3.58 22.33 4.75
N ASN A 326 4.79 22.77 4.43
CA ASN A 326 5.05 23.74 3.37
C ASN A 326 5.34 23.04 2.03
N THR A 327 5.05 23.70 0.90
CA THR A 327 5.32 23.16 -0.44
C THR A 327 5.86 24.22 -1.38
N LYS A 328 6.55 23.80 -2.45
CA LYS A 328 7.03 24.73 -3.49
C LYS A 328 5.91 25.60 -4.05
N ASN A 329 4.73 25.00 -4.29
CA ASN A 329 3.57 25.70 -4.84
C ASN A 329 3.01 26.73 -3.85
N ILE A 330 2.94 26.40 -2.56
CA ILE A 330 2.49 27.35 -1.52
C ILE A 330 3.43 28.56 -1.49
N VAL A 331 4.75 28.34 -1.44
CA VAL A 331 5.74 29.44 -1.41
C VAL A 331 5.64 30.30 -2.68
N LYS A 332 5.57 29.69 -3.86
CA LYS A 332 5.42 30.39 -5.15
C LYS A 332 4.17 31.27 -5.18
N ASN A 333 3.02 30.70 -4.82
CA ASN A 333 1.75 31.41 -4.88
C ASN A 333 1.67 32.50 -3.81
N TYR A 334 2.15 32.23 -2.58
CA TYR A 334 2.20 33.23 -1.52
C TYR A 334 3.13 34.40 -1.88
N ALA A 335 4.31 34.13 -2.45
CA ALA A 335 5.25 35.16 -2.92
C ALA A 335 4.61 36.08 -3.97
N ASN A 336 3.81 35.50 -4.87
CA ASN A 336 3.09 36.24 -5.91
C ASN A 336 1.95 37.08 -5.33
N LEU A 337 1.08 36.48 -4.49
CA LEU A 337 -0.07 37.18 -3.88
C LEU A 337 0.36 38.33 -2.98
N THR A 338 1.43 38.15 -2.21
CA THR A 338 1.93 39.15 -1.25
C THR A 338 2.96 40.12 -1.84
N ASN A 339 3.39 39.87 -3.09
CA ASN A 339 4.50 40.58 -3.75
C ASN A 339 5.79 40.61 -2.90
N ASN A 340 6.05 39.56 -2.11
CA ASN A 340 7.19 39.49 -1.20
C ASN A 340 8.51 39.28 -1.98
N LYS A 341 9.41 40.28 -1.94
CA LYS A 341 10.69 40.25 -2.67
C LYS A 341 11.62 39.13 -2.22
N PHE A 342 11.68 38.84 -0.92
CA PHE A 342 12.54 37.77 -0.39
C PHE A 342 12.10 36.42 -0.93
N LEU A 343 10.81 36.09 -0.79
CA LEU A 343 10.27 34.82 -1.28
C LEU A 343 10.35 34.70 -2.81
N LYS A 344 10.19 35.81 -3.56
CA LYS A 344 10.41 35.80 -5.02
C LYS A 344 11.86 35.43 -5.40
N ASN A 345 12.85 35.87 -4.62
CA ASN A 345 14.24 35.47 -4.82
C ASN A 345 14.48 33.99 -4.46
N ILE A 346 13.84 33.48 -3.40
CA ILE A 346 13.86 32.05 -3.08
C ILE A 346 13.26 31.23 -4.24
N VAL A 347 12.15 31.70 -4.80
CA VAL A 347 11.43 31.02 -5.89
C VAL A 347 12.21 30.99 -7.21
N SER A 348 13.11 31.94 -7.45
CA SER A 348 13.90 31.97 -8.70
C SER A 348 14.94 30.85 -8.82
N ASP A 349 15.28 30.16 -7.73
CA ASP A 349 16.18 29.01 -7.71
C ASP A 349 15.46 27.80 -7.11
N ASP A 350 15.20 26.77 -7.92
CA ASP A 350 14.45 25.59 -7.48
C ASP A 350 15.18 24.78 -6.39
N ALA A 351 16.51 24.74 -6.39
CA ALA A 351 17.28 24.06 -5.37
C ALA A 351 17.21 24.80 -4.04
N HIS A 352 17.28 26.14 -4.08
CA HIS A 352 17.10 26.97 -2.90
C HIS A 352 15.66 26.88 -2.36
N LEU A 353 14.66 26.93 -3.25
CA LEU A 353 13.26 26.75 -2.88
C LEU A 353 13.01 25.40 -2.21
N GLN A 354 13.58 24.32 -2.75
CA GLN A 354 13.46 22.99 -2.16
C GLN A 354 14.03 22.95 -0.74
N LYS A 355 15.22 23.53 -0.53
CA LYS A 355 15.83 23.61 0.79
C LYS A 355 15.00 24.45 1.76
N TYR A 356 14.47 25.59 1.31
CA TYR A 356 13.62 26.46 2.11
C TYR A 356 12.35 25.75 2.58
N VAL A 357 11.66 25.05 1.67
CA VAL A 357 10.42 24.30 1.97
C VAL A 357 10.65 23.22 3.02
N VAL A 358 11.74 22.47 2.93
CA VAL A 358 12.09 21.42 3.91
C VAL A 358 12.39 21.99 5.30
N GLN A 359 12.99 23.18 5.35
CA GLN A 359 13.45 23.80 6.59
C GLN A 359 12.42 24.72 7.24
N THR A 360 11.39 25.15 6.50
CA THR A 360 10.48 26.21 6.93
C THR A 360 9.02 25.76 6.85
N PRO A 361 8.41 25.36 8.00
CA PRO A 361 6.98 25.08 8.08
C PRO A 361 6.13 26.27 7.60
N LEU A 362 4.91 25.99 7.14
CA LEU A 362 4.01 26.99 6.57
C LEU A 362 3.79 28.17 7.51
N ILE A 363 3.41 27.91 8.76
CA ILE A 363 3.20 28.94 9.78
C ILE A 363 4.47 29.77 10.03
N LYS A 364 5.66 29.16 9.97
CA LYS A 364 6.91 29.90 10.12
C LYS A 364 7.09 30.89 8.96
N MET A 365 6.88 30.46 7.73
CA MET A 365 6.95 31.34 6.56
C MET A 365 5.96 32.50 6.67
N ILE A 366 4.73 32.23 7.10
CA ILE A 366 3.69 33.26 7.30
C ILE A 366 4.13 34.26 8.38
N ASN A 367 4.69 33.79 9.50
CA ASN A 367 5.15 34.64 10.60
C ASN A 367 6.40 35.46 10.24
N ASP A 368 7.32 34.90 9.46
CA ASP A 368 8.51 35.62 8.98
C ASP A 368 8.14 36.70 7.93
N HIS A 369 7.04 36.49 7.21
CA HIS A 369 6.58 37.33 6.11
C HIS A 369 5.07 37.59 6.16
N PRO A 370 4.56 38.25 7.23
CA PRO A 370 3.13 38.48 7.40
C PRO A 370 2.61 39.44 6.33
N SER A 371 1.41 39.18 5.83
CA SER A 371 0.76 40.01 4.81
C SER A 371 -0.76 39.83 4.86
N LYS A 372 -1.50 40.90 4.57
CA LYS A 372 -2.96 40.84 4.55
C LYS A 372 -3.44 40.01 3.37
N LEU A 373 -4.23 38.96 3.65
CA LEU A 373 -4.91 38.15 2.63
C LEU A 373 -6.41 38.12 2.90
N SER A 374 -7.20 37.85 1.87
CA SER A 374 -8.60 37.43 2.05
C SER A 374 -8.69 35.94 2.40
N SER A 375 -9.79 35.54 3.04
CA SER A 375 -10.06 34.13 3.38
C SER A 375 -10.02 33.22 2.15
N GLN A 376 -10.55 33.68 1.01
CA GLN A 376 -10.52 32.93 -0.24
C GLN A 376 -9.10 32.78 -0.80
N GLN A 377 -8.27 33.83 -0.73
CA GLN A 377 -6.87 33.76 -1.14
C GLN A 377 -6.09 32.77 -0.27
N LEU A 378 -6.26 32.82 1.06
CA LEU A 378 -5.62 31.85 1.94
C LEU A 378 -6.01 30.42 1.57
N VAL A 379 -7.31 30.13 1.45
CA VAL A 379 -7.79 28.79 1.10
C VAL A 379 -7.27 28.30 -0.24
N SER A 380 -7.18 29.18 -1.25
CA SER A 380 -6.64 28.82 -2.57
C SER A 380 -5.14 28.45 -2.57
N LEU A 381 -4.41 28.85 -1.52
CA LEU A 381 -3.01 28.43 -1.33
C LEU A 381 -2.92 27.04 -0.71
N LEU A 382 -3.87 26.69 0.15
CA LEU A 382 -3.78 25.53 1.01
C LEU A 382 -4.20 24.26 0.27
N ARG A 383 -3.67 23.14 0.73
CA ARG A 383 -4.05 21.82 0.24
C ARG A 383 -5.17 21.24 1.11
N PRO A 384 -6.04 20.39 0.56
CA PRO A 384 -7.00 19.66 1.36
C PRO A 384 -6.33 18.80 2.44
N LEU A 385 -6.96 18.72 3.60
CA LEU A 385 -6.55 17.84 4.68
C LEU A 385 -6.73 16.38 4.25
N LYS A 386 -5.74 15.54 4.56
CA LYS A 386 -5.79 14.09 4.30
C LYS A 386 -5.79 13.32 5.61
N PRO A 387 -6.45 12.14 5.68
CA PRO A 387 -6.28 11.27 6.83
C PRO A 387 -4.87 10.69 6.86
N ARG A 388 -4.44 10.24 8.04
CA ARG A 388 -3.15 9.58 8.22
C ARG A 388 -3.37 8.11 8.54
N LEU A 389 -2.62 7.25 7.88
CA LEU A 389 -2.65 5.80 8.08
C LEU A 389 -1.65 5.42 9.17
N TYR A 390 -2.05 4.49 10.04
CA TYR A 390 -1.22 3.90 11.08
C TYR A 390 -1.37 2.38 11.02
N SER A 391 -0.28 1.64 10.97
CA SER A 391 -0.32 0.17 11.07
C SER A 391 -0.97 -0.23 12.40
N ILE A 392 -2.02 -1.05 12.33
CA ILE A 392 -2.76 -1.48 13.51
C ILE A 392 -1.84 -2.34 14.39
N SER A 393 -1.78 -2.05 15.68
CA SER A 393 -0.92 -2.71 16.65
C SER A 393 -1.64 -3.68 17.58
N SER A 394 -2.87 -4.06 17.27
CA SER A 394 -3.62 -5.11 17.95
C SER A 394 -4.13 -6.18 17.00
N SER A 395 -4.38 -7.38 17.51
CA SER A 395 -5.22 -8.39 16.87
C SER A 395 -6.63 -8.32 17.44
N GLN A 396 -7.63 -8.34 16.57
CA GLN A 396 -9.04 -8.35 16.99
C GLN A 396 -9.39 -9.64 17.78
N ALA A 397 -8.64 -10.72 17.61
CA ALA A 397 -8.80 -11.94 18.40
C ALA A 397 -8.39 -11.77 19.88
N GLU A 398 -7.52 -10.80 20.17
CA GLU A 398 -7.06 -10.49 21.53
C GLU A 398 -7.92 -9.40 22.17
N VAL A 399 -8.22 -8.33 21.42
CA VAL A 399 -8.79 -7.09 21.97
C VAL A 399 -10.26 -6.88 21.61
N TYR A 400 -10.87 -7.82 20.89
CA TYR A 400 -12.29 -7.81 20.51
C TYR A 400 -12.72 -6.52 19.80
N ASP A 401 -13.41 -5.64 20.52
CA ASP A 401 -14.03 -4.42 19.99
C ASP A 401 -13.13 -3.19 20.16
N GLU A 402 -11.81 -3.39 20.13
CA GLU A 402 -10.83 -2.32 20.19
C GLU A 402 -9.89 -2.32 18.98
N ILE A 403 -9.42 -1.14 18.59
CA ILE A 403 -8.32 -0.98 17.64
C ILE A 403 -7.19 -0.23 18.31
N HIS A 404 -6.00 -0.80 18.29
CA HIS A 404 -4.81 -0.17 18.86
C HIS A 404 -3.91 0.36 17.76
N ILE A 405 -3.30 1.53 17.97
CA ILE A 405 -2.26 2.07 17.10
C ILE A 405 -1.05 2.53 17.90
N THR A 406 0.14 2.49 17.27
CA THR A 406 1.39 2.98 17.87
C THR A 406 1.89 4.20 17.11
N VAL A 407 1.86 5.37 17.74
CA VAL A 407 2.03 6.66 17.08
C VAL A 407 3.32 7.34 17.54
N GLY A 408 4.26 7.52 16.62
CA GLY A 408 5.43 8.37 16.85
C GLY A 408 5.13 9.84 16.57
N VAL A 409 5.36 10.73 17.53
CA VAL A 409 5.11 12.17 17.37
C VAL A 409 6.17 12.78 16.47
N VAL A 410 5.74 13.30 15.33
CA VAL A 410 6.58 14.11 14.45
C VAL A 410 6.69 15.51 15.05
N LYS A 411 7.92 15.91 15.38
CA LYS A 411 8.21 17.24 15.93
C LYS A 411 9.54 17.77 15.43
N ASN A 412 9.58 19.07 15.13
CA ASN A 412 10.77 19.81 14.68
C ASN A 412 10.96 21.03 15.59
N LEU A 413 12.20 21.27 16.03
CA LEU A 413 12.56 22.49 16.75
C LEU A 413 13.28 23.43 15.78
N ILE A 414 12.66 24.55 15.44
CA ILE A 414 13.20 25.51 14.48
C ILE A 414 13.21 26.89 15.15
N SER A 415 14.40 27.49 15.27
CA SER A 415 14.60 28.77 15.94
C SER A 415 14.01 28.82 17.36
N GLY A 416 14.10 27.71 18.11
CA GLY A 416 13.55 27.59 19.46
C GLY A 416 12.04 27.30 19.54
N CYS A 417 11.32 27.33 18.42
CA CYS A 417 9.89 27.02 18.37
C CYS A 417 9.65 25.56 18.01
N LEU A 418 8.72 24.92 18.71
CA LEU A 418 8.30 23.54 18.46
C LEU A 418 7.19 23.50 17.41
N TYR A 419 7.40 22.73 16.34
CA TYR A 419 6.43 22.48 15.29
C TYR A 419 6.08 21.00 15.27
N LEU A 420 4.79 20.68 15.31
CA LEU A 420 4.28 19.30 15.33
C LEU A 420 3.72 18.94 13.95
N GLY A 421 3.81 17.65 13.58
CA GLY A 421 3.08 17.13 12.44
C GLY A 421 1.57 17.11 12.73
N GLY A 422 0.73 17.42 11.72
CA GLY A 422 -0.71 17.57 11.91
C GLY A 422 -1.38 16.40 12.63
N ALA A 423 -1.31 15.19 12.06
CA ALA A 423 -1.96 14.02 12.63
C ALA A 423 -1.34 13.55 13.95
N SER A 424 -0.01 13.41 14.02
CA SER A 424 0.64 12.93 15.24
C SER A 424 0.58 13.95 16.38
N GLY A 425 0.57 15.25 16.07
CA GLY A 425 0.35 16.33 17.02
C GLY A 425 -1.07 16.32 17.57
N TYR A 426 -2.08 16.17 16.69
CA TYR A 426 -3.48 15.98 17.10
C TYR A 426 -3.62 14.78 18.05
N LEU A 427 -3.11 13.61 17.64
CA LEU A 427 -3.20 12.37 18.40
C LEU A 427 -2.46 12.43 19.74
N SER A 428 -1.35 13.16 19.86
CA SER A 428 -0.55 13.18 21.10
C SER A 428 -0.90 14.33 22.05
N GLN A 429 -1.27 15.50 21.52
CA GLN A 429 -1.45 16.72 22.33
C GLN A 429 -2.91 17.09 22.55
N SER A 430 -3.78 16.83 21.57
CA SER A 430 -5.18 17.28 21.61
C SER A 430 -6.12 16.18 22.07
N LEU A 431 -5.88 14.94 21.62
CA LEU A 431 -6.77 13.82 21.83
C LEU A 431 -6.65 13.23 23.24
N LYS A 432 -7.75 13.18 23.97
CA LYS A 432 -7.85 12.62 25.32
C LYS A 432 -8.74 11.36 25.31
N SER A 433 -8.74 10.64 26.44
CA SER A 433 -9.73 9.60 26.70
C SER A 433 -11.14 10.21 26.60
N ASP A 434 -12.10 9.41 26.13
CA ASP A 434 -13.49 9.77 25.82
C ASP A 434 -13.70 10.73 24.62
N ASP A 435 -12.64 11.22 23.99
CA ASP A 435 -12.78 12.03 22.78
C ASP A 435 -13.25 11.20 21.58
N LYS A 436 -14.05 11.84 20.71
CA LYS A 436 -14.50 11.25 19.45
C LYS A 436 -13.46 11.42 18.35
N ILE A 437 -13.18 10.33 17.64
CA ILE A 437 -12.24 10.29 16.53
C ILE A 437 -12.88 9.69 15.27
N LYS A 438 -12.55 10.26 14.10
CA LYS A 438 -13.04 9.77 12.81
C LYS A 438 -12.06 8.77 12.21
N ILE A 439 -12.50 7.54 11.98
CA ILE A 439 -11.65 6.43 11.56
C ILE A 439 -12.20 5.64 10.37
N PHE A 440 -11.33 4.93 9.66
CA PHE A 440 -11.70 3.89 8.70
C PHE A 440 -10.58 2.83 8.62
N ILE A 441 -10.90 1.62 8.17
CA ILE A 441 -9.91 0.57 7.92
C ILE A 441 -9.43 0.66 6.48
N GLU A 442 -8.11 0.64 6.30
CA GLU A 442 -7.45 0.43 5.02
C GLU A 442 -6.90 -1.00 4.99
N THR A 443 -7.51 -1.84 4.17
CA THR A 443 -7.14 -3.26 4.09
C THR A 443 -5.82 -3.46 3.36
N ASN A 444 -4.87 -4.16 3.99
CA ASN A 444 -3.56 -4.47 3.40
C ASN A 444 -3.34 -5.97 3.16
N ASN A 445 -3.85 -6.48 2.03
CA ASN A 445 -3.72 -7.89 1.67
C ASN A 445 -2.27 -8.35 1.42
N ASN A 446 -1.34 -7.41 1.22
CA ASN A 446 0.06 -7.72 0.94
C ASN A 446 0.90 -7.89 2.23
N PHE A 447 0.36 -7.53 3.40
CA PHE A 447 1.07 -7.59 4.68
C PHE A 447 0.31 -8.44 5.72
N ARG A 448 0.15 -9.73 5.42
CA ARG A 448 -0.57 -10.71 6.28
C ARG A 448 0.33 -11.77 6.87
N LEU A 449 -0.08 -12.34 7.99
CA LEU A 449 0.47 -13.60 8.49
C LEU A 449 0.31 -14.74 7.45
N PRO A 450 1.16 -15.79 7.52
CA PRO A 450 0.97 -16.98 6.69
C PRO A 450 -0.35 -17.68 7.04
N VAL A 451 -1.02 -18.28 6.05
CA VAL A 451 -2.23 -19.08 6.28
C VAL A 451 -1.91 -20.33 7.10
N ASP A 452 -0.77 -20.97 6.82
CA ASP A 452 -0.24 -22.06 7.66
C ASP A 452 0.53 -21.48 8.85
N GLN A 453 -0.04 -21.65 10.04
CA GLN A 453 0.51 -21.17 11.31
C GLN A 453 1.86 -21.81 11.68
N ASN A 454 2.25 -22.91 11.04
CA ASN A 454 3.55 -23.56 11.26
C ASN A 454 4.69 -22.89 10.49
N VAL A 455 4.38 -22.08 9.48
CA VAL A 455 5.39 -21.37 8.69
C VAL A 455 6.16 -20.40 9.60
N PRO A 456 7.51 -20.49 9.65
CA PRO A 456 8.32 -19.57 10.43
C PRO A 456 8.21 -18.13 9.91
N ILE A 457 8.28 -17.15 10.81
CA ILE A 457 8.28 -15.74 10.42
C ILE A 457 9.45 -14.97 11.02
N ILE A 458 10.04 -14.09 10.21
CA ILE A 458 11.10 -13.15 10.62
C ILE A 458 10.54 -11.74 10.52
N MET A 459 10.48 -11.03 11.63
CA MET A 459 9.88 -9.71 11.77
C MET A 459 10.97 -8.68 12.09
N ILE A 460 11.12 -7.68 11.23
CA ILE A 460 12.22 -6.71 11.29
C ILE A 460 11.62 -5.31 11.37
N GLY A 461 11.72 -4.67 12.54
CA GLY A 461 11.05 -3.39 12.80
C GLY A 461 11.88 -2.43 13.64
N SER A 462 11.87 -1.15 13.28
CA SER A 462 12.52 -0.09 14.08
C SER A 462 11.50 0.92 14.60
N GLY A 463 11.64 1.33 15.86
CA GLY A 463 10.72 2.27 16.51
C GLY A 463 9.26 1.84 16.35
N THR A 464 8.42 2.70 15.78
CA THR A 464 7.00 2.41 15.53
C THR A 464 6.76 1.26 14.54
N GLY A 465 7.78 0.83 13.79
CA GLY A 465 7.69 -0.35 12.92
C GLY A 465 7.45 -1.67 13.66
N ILE A 466 7.50 -1.67 15.00
CA ILE A 466 7.08 -2.81 15.82
C ILE A 466 5.55 -2.98 15.86
N ALA A 467 4.79 -1.94 15.50
CA ALA A 467 3.32 -1.90 15.61
C ALA A 467 2.62 -3.13 15.03
N PRO A 468 2.77 -3.47 13.73
CA PRO A 468 2.07 -4.63 13.19
C PRO A 468 2.60 -5.95 13.78
N PHE A 469 3.85 -6.02 14.23
CA PHE A 469 4.39 -7.25 14.84
C PHE A 469 3.80 -7.54 16.21
N ARG A 470 3.36 -6.50 16.95
CA ARG A 470 2.54 -6.69 18.14
C ARG A 470 1.22 -7.39 17.79
N SER A 471 0.51 -6.91 16.76
CA SER A 471 -0.72 -7.56 16.28
C SER A 471 -0.49 -9.00 15.83
N PHE A 472 0.66 -9.28 15.20
CA PHE A 472 1.01 -10.63 14.76
C PHE A 472 1.23 -11.59 15.92
N MET A 473 1.93 -11.16 16.98
CA MET A 473 2.13 -12.00 18.16
C MET A 473 0.82 -12.24 18.90
N GLN A 474 -0.02 -11.22 19.06
CA GLN A 474 -1.35 -11.40 19.66
C GLN A 474 -2.18 -12.42 18.87
N GLN A 475 -2.22 -12.32 17.54
CA GLN A 475 -2.94 -13.29 16.70
C GLN A 475 -2.39 -14.70 16.88
N ARG A 476 -1.05 -14.87 16.79
CA ARG A 476 -0.41 -16.18 16.86
C ARG A 476 -0.54 -16.83 18.24
N ASP A 477 -0.55 -16.04 19.32
CA ASP A 477 -0.79 -16.54 20.67
C ASP A 477 -2.22 -17.06 20.81
N ASN A 478 -3.23 -16.29 20.36
CA ASN A 478 -4.64 -16.68 20.40
C ASN A 478 -4.96 -17.90 19.53
N GLU A 479 -4.30 -18.02 18.39
CA GLU A 479 -4.43 -19.18 17.51
C GLU A 479 -3.66 -20.42 18.01
N GLY A 480 -2.81 -20.27 19.03
CA GLY A 480 -1.94 -21.35 19.51
C GLY A 480 -0.89 -21.80 18.49
N ALA A 481 -0.48 -20.89 17.58
CA ALA A 481 0.40 -21.16 16.45
C ALA A 481 1.74 -21.75 16.91
N LYS A 482 2.24 -22.77 16.19
CA LYS A 482 3.47 -23.50 16.54
C LYS A 482 4.68 -23.11 15.71
N GLY A 483 4.50 -22.37 14.62
CA GLY A 483 5.62 -21.91 13.79
C GLY A 483 6.53 -20.95 14.56
N LYS A 484 7.82 -21.00 14.25
CA LYS A 484 8.85 -20.19 14.92
C LYS A 484 8.66 -18.69 14.62
N ASN A 485 8.94 -17.85 15.61
CA ASN A 485 8.84 -16.39 15.49
C ASN A 485 10.16 -15.73 15.86
N TRP A 486 10.71 -14.91 14.95
CA TRP A 486 11.94 -14.16 15.19
C TRP A 486 11.70 -12.66 15.07
N ILE A 487 12.06 -11.90 16.09
CA ILE A 487 11.98 -10.45 16.09
C ILE A 487 13.38 -9.82 16.05
N PHE A 488 13.56 -8.88 15.14
CA PHE A 488 14.63 -7.90 15.17
C PHE A 488 14.02 -6.52 15.45
N PHE A 489 14.34 -5.94 16.61
CA PHE A 489 13.85 -4.63 17.02
C PHE A 489 15.01 -3.65 17.25
N GLY A 490 14.81 -2.39 16.86
CA GLY A 490 15.79 -1.34 17.12
C GLY A 490 15.18 0.00 17.48
N ASN A 491 15.80 0.68 18.46
CA ASN A 491 15.44 2.03 18.90
C ASN A 491 16.67 2.75 19.52
N PRO A 492 16.59 4.02 19.96
CA PRO A 492 17.73 4.69 20.57
C PRO A 492 18.26 4.03 21.84
N ASN A 493 17.43 3.87 22.86
CA ASN A 493 17.89 3.45 24.19
C ASN A 493 17.05 2.30 24.76
N PHE A 494 17.68 1.35 25.44
CA PHE A 494 16.99 0.21 26.08
C PHE A 494 15.99 0.66 27.15
N THR A 495 16.39 1.56 28.06
CA THR A 495 15.57 1.95 29.22
C THR A 495 14.47 2.95 28.88
N GLU A 496 14.64 3.72 27.80
CA GLU A 496 13.74 4.83 27.45
C GLU A 496 12.86 4.49 26.24
N ASP A 497 13.26 3.54 25.38
CA ASP A 497 12.65 3.34 24.07
C ASP A 497 12.25 1.89 23.77
N PHE A 498 12.27 0.98 24.75
CA PHE A 498 11.82 -0.39 24.53
C PHE A 498 10.29 -0.51 24.56
N LEU A 499 9.68 -0.25 23.40
CA LEU A 499 8.24 -0.30 23.20
C LEU A 499 7.67 -1.70 23.51
N TYR A 500 6.63 -1.77 24.34
CA TYR A 500 5.92 -3.01 24.72
C TYR A 500 6.82 -4.07 25.38
N GLN A 501 7.88 -3.67 26.09
CA GLN A 501 8.86 -4.57 26.72
C GLN A 501 8.24 -5.76 27.47
N ILE A 502 7.21 -5.50 28.29
CA ILE A 502 6.58 -6.52 29.14
C ILE A 502 5.91 -7.60 28.28
N GLU A 503 5.21 -7.21 27.22
CA GLU A 503 4.54 -8.16 26.30
C GLU A 503 5.56 -9.06 25.61
N TRP A 504 6.67 -8.49 25.11
CA TRP A 504 7.73 -9.27 24.47
C TRP A 504 8.35 -10.30 25.42
N GLN A 505 8.61 -9.91 26.68
CA GLN A 505 9.12 -10.82 27.71
C GLN A 505 8.13 -11.97 28.00
N GLN A 506 6.83 -11.68 28.00
CA GLN A 506 5.80 -12.71 28.19
C GLN A 506 5.78 -13.70 27.02
N TYR A 507 5.83 -13.23 25.77
CA TYR A 507 5.86 -14.11 24.60
C TYR A 507 7.14 -14.96 24.53
N ILE A 508 8.29 -14.44 24.95
CA ILE A 508 9.53 -15.22 25.11
C ILE A 508 9.34 -16.29 26.18
N LYS A 509 8.80 -15.94 27.35
CA LYS A 509 8.57 -16.89 28.45
C LYS A 509 7.58 -18.00 28.08
N LYS A 510 6.55 -17.69 27.28
CA LYS A 510 5.60 -18.66 26.72
C LYS A 510 6.22 -19.55 25.63
N GLY A 511 7.41 -19.21 25.12
CA GLY A 511 8.05 -19.90 24.01
C GLY A 511 7.44 -19.57 22.64
N LEU A 512 6.57 -18.56 22.55
CA LEU A 512 6.01 -18.10 21.29
C LEU A 512 7.09 -17.41 20.44
N ILE A 513 7.87 -16.52 21.04
CA ILE A 513 9.04 -15.92 20.39
C ILE A 513 10.22 -16.87 20.56
N THR A 514 10.70 -17.38 19.42
CA THR A 514 11.86 -18.27 19.37
C THR A 514 13.15 -17.49 19.57
N ASN A 515 13.32 -16.39 18.84
CA ASN A 515 14.51 -15.54 18.91
C ASN A 515 14.11 -14.05 18.93
N MET A 516 14.84 -13.24 19.70
CA MET A 516 14.68 -11.78 19.69
C MET A 516 16.05 -11.10 19.75
N HIS A 517 16.34 -10.24 18.77
CA HIS A 517 17.54 -9.40 18.77
C HIS A 517 17.18 -7.93 18.83
N LEU A 518 17.94 -7.22 19.66
CA LEU A 518 17.69 -5.83 20.02
C LEU A 518 18.90 -4.99 19.60
N ALA A 519 18.63 -3.84 18.99
CA ALA A 519 19.64 -2.90 18.53
C ALA A 519 19.40 -1.49 19.12
N TRP A 520 20.32 -1.05 19.97
CA TRP A 520 20.24 0.24 20.66
C TRP A 520 21.26 1.21 20.08
N SER A 521 20.78 2.25 19.39
CA SER A 521 21.68 3.16 18.65
C SER A 521 22.37 4.23 19.50
N GLN A 522 21.97 4.39 20.78
CA GLN A 522 22.47 5.42 21.70
C GLN A 522 22.94 4.89 23.07
N ASP A 523 22.95 3.58 23.30
CA ASP A 523 23.40 2.99 24.59
C ASP A 523 24.92 2.79 24.67
N GLN A 524 25.64 2.89 23.55
CA GLN A 524 27.09 2.77 23.49
C GLN A 524 27.69 3.73 22.45
N GLU A 525 29.02 3.93 22.50
CA GLU A 525 29.74 4.89 21.63
C GLU A 525 29.53 4.59 20.14
N HIS A 526 29.58 3.31 19.76
CA HIS A 526 29.33 2.89 18.39
C HIS A 526 27.84 2.62 18.16
N LYS A 527 27.26 3.25 17.13
CA LYS A 527 25.85 3.06 16.80
C LYS A 527 25.61 1.63 16.32
N LEU A 528 24.75 0.92 17.05
CA LEU A 528 24.29 -0.42 16.70
C LEU A 528 22.89 -0.34 16.10
N TYR A 529 22.71 -0.92 14.91
CA TYR A 529 21.44 -0.95 14.21
C TYR A 529 20.98 -2.39 13.92
N ILE A 530 19.75 -2.51 13.43
CA ILE A 530 19.12 -3.81 13.17
C ILE A 530 19.91 -4.61 12.13
N GLN A 531 20.40 -3.95 11.08
CA GLN A 531 21.18 -4.59 10.03
C GLN A 531 22.48 -5.21 10.55
N ASP A 532 23.07 -4.68 11.63
CA ASP A 532 24.26 -5.24 12.25
C ASP A 532 23.90 -6.56 12.97
N LYS A 533 22.78 -6.56 13.70
CA LYS A 533 22.24 -7.78 14.32
C LYS A 533 21.81 -8.84 13.31
N MET A 534 21.30 -8.43 12.16
CA MET A 534 21.00 -9.38 11.09
C MET A 534 22.26 -10.03 10.53
N LYS A 535 23.34 -9.26 10.30
CA LYS A 535 24.63 -9.81 9.84
C LYS A 535 25.21 -10.82 10.82
N GLU A 536 25.21 -10.50 12.12
CA GLU A 536 25.66 -11.42 13.18
C GLU A 536 24.95 -12.78 13.12
N ASN A 537 23.68 -12.80 12.71
CA ASN A 537 22.82 -13.99 12.68
C ASN A 537 22.55 -14.51 11.26
N GLY A 538 23.36 -14.11 10.26
CA GLY A 538 23.10 -14.37 8.85
C GLY A 538 22.91 -15.85 8.48
N LYS A 539 23.69 -16.75 9.10
CA LYS A 539 23.59 -18.20 8.88
C LYS A 539 22.22 -18.77 9.27
N GLU A 540 21.70 -18.37 10.42
CA GLU A 540 20.42 -18.86 10.92
C GLU A 540 19.25 -18.21 10.17
N ILE A 541 19.35 -16.91 9.84
CA ILE A 541 18.39 -16.25 8.93
C ILE A 541 18.29 -17.02 7.61
N TRP A 542 19.43 -17.39 7.02
CA TRP A 542 19.45 -18.20 5.80
C TRP A 542 18.81 -19.57 5.98
N SER A 543 19.06 -20.26 7.10
CA SER A 543 18.38 -21.53 7.43
C SER A 543 16.86 -21.38 7.43
N TRP A 544 16.34 -20.34 8.09
CA TRP A 544 14.91 -20.09 8.14
C TRP A 544 14.34 -19.75 6.75
N ILE A 545 15.08 -18.99 5.94
CA ILE A 545 14.70 -18.73 4.54
C ILE A 545 14.61 -20.05 3.76
N LYS A 546 15.53 -21.00 3.98
CA LYS A 546 15.48 -22.33 3.35
C LYS A 546 14.32 -23.19 3.87
N GLU A 547 13.95 -23.06 5.14
CA GLU A 547 12.79 -23.70 5.79
C GLU A 547 11.44 -23.15 5.33
N GLY A 548 11.41 -22.13 4.45
CA GLY A 548 10.17 -21.57 3.94
C GLY A 548 9.67 -20.33 4.68
N ALA A 549 10.49 -19.73 5.55
CA ALA A 549 10.08 -18.57 6.34
C ALA A 549 9.55 -17.41 5.50
N GLN A 550 8.61 -16.65 6.08
CA GLN A 550 8.18 -15.35 5.56
C GLN A 550 8.87 -14.22 6.33
N ILE A 551 9.42 -13.26 5.59
CA ILE A 551 10.15 -12.10 6.10
C ILE A 551 9.24 -10.88 6.01
N TYR A 552 9.19 -10.11 7.09
CA TYR A 552 8.42 -8.88 7.21
C TYR A 552 9.34 -7.74 7.64
N VAL A 553 9.25 -6.61 6.93
CA VAL A 553 9.99 -5.39 7.28
C VAL A 553 9.02 -4.25 7.47
N CYS A 554 9.09 -3.55 8.61
CA CYS A 554 8.23 -2.42 8.90
C CYS A 554 9.00 -1.25 9.52
N GLY A 555 8.66 -0.02 9.10
CA GLY A 555 9.26 1.22 9.61
C GLY A 555 9.78 2.13 8.50
N ASN A 556 10.86 2.88 8.78
CA ASN A 556 11.34 3.94 7.90
C ASN A 556 11.79 3.42 6.52
N ALA A 557 11.10 3.87 5.46
CA ALA A 557 11.37 3.46 4.09
C ALA A 557 12.70 4.00 3.54
N SER A 558 13.05 5.24 3.86
CA SER A 558 14.17 5.95 3.22
C SER A 558 15.55 5.44 3.61
N LYS A 559 15.70 4.90 4.83
CA LYS A 559 16.98 4.44 5.36
C LYS A 559 16.95 2.99 5.81
N MET A 560 16.13 2.66 6.81
CA MET A 560 16.15 1.33 7.45
C MET A 560 15.81 0.22 6.45
N ALA A 561 14.76 0.39 5.65
CA ALA A 561 14.35 -0.64 4.71
C ALA A 561 15.41 -0.93 3.62
N LYS A 562 16.16 0.09 3.19
CA LYS A 562 17.25 -0.05 2.21
C LYS A 562 18.44 -0.79 2.79
N ASP A 563 18.81 -0.46 4.03
CA ASP A 563 19.91 -1.11 4.74
C ASP A 563 19.57 -2.59 5.03
N VAL A 564 18.33 -2.89 5.41
CA VAL A 564 17.85 -4.26 5.63
C VAL A 564 17.84 -5.07 4.32
N GLU A 565 17.34 -4.50 3.21
CA GLU A 565 17.37 -5.19 1.91
C GLU A 565 18.80 -5.50 1.47
N LYS A 566 19.72 -4.56 1.67
CA LYS A 566 21.15 -4.78 1.39
C LYS A 566 21.70 -5.94 2.21
N VAL A 567 21.42 -5.99 3.51
CA VAL A 567 21.91 -7.08 4.37
C VAL A 567 21.27 -8.42 4.03
N LEU A 568 20.00 -8.45 3.63
CA LEU A 568 19.38 -9.68 3.14
C LEU A 568 20.10 -10.19 1.87
N LEU A 569 20.44 -9.29 0.95
CA LEU A 569 21.21 -9.66 -0.26
C LEU A 569 22.61 -10.18 0.10
N ASP A 570 23.31 -9.53 1.03
CA ASP A 570 24.61 -9.98 1.53
C ASP A 570 24.49 -11.39 2.14
N ILE A 571 23.49 -11.63 3.00
CA ILE A 571 23.23 -12.94 3.62
C ILE A 571 22.93 -14.01 2.57
N ILE A 572 22.09 -13.71 1.58
CA ILE A 572 21.73 -14.62 0.48
C ILE A 572 22.98 -14.95 -0.35
N SER A 573 23.81 -13.96 -0.65
CA SER A 573 25.03 -14.15 -1.44
C SER A 573 26.04 -15.03 -0.69
N GLU A 574 26.35 -14.69 0.56
CA GLU A 574 27.36 -15.37 1.37
C GLU A 574 26.95 -16.81 1.73
N ASN A 575 25.70 -17.03 2.15
CA ASN A 575 25.25 -18.33 2.66
C ASN A 575 24.60 -19.20 1.59
N GLY A 576 24.12 -18.59 0.50
CA GLY A 576 23.59 -19.29 -0.67
C GLY A 576 24.61 -19.57 -1.76
N CYS A 577 25.84 -19.05 -1.62
CA CYS A 577 26.88 -19.09 -2.65
C CYS A 577 26.40 -18.52 -4.00
N LEU A 578 25.58 -17.47 -3.95
CA LEU A 578 25.00 -16.82 -5.12
C LEU A 578 25.78 -15.55 -5.46
N ASN A 579 25.95 -15.27 -6.75
CA ASN A 579 26.47 -13.97 -7.18
C ASN A 579 25.41 -12.87 -6.92
N THR A 580 25.78 -11.61 -7.17
CA THR A 580 24.90 -10.46 -6.94
C THR A 580 23.60 -10.53 -7.74
N GLU A 581 23.65 -10.93 -9.02
CA GLU A 581 22.46 -11.00 -9.88
C GLU A 581 21.49 -12.08 -9.40
N ASP A 582 22.02 -13.27 -9.09
CA ASP A 582 21.24 -14.40 -8.59
C ASP A 582 20.66 -14.11 -7.19
N SER A 583 21.38 -13.37 -6.35
CA SER A 583 20.88 -12.94 -5.03
C SER A 583 19.69 -11.98 -5.16
N HIS A 584 19.77 -11.03 -6.10
CA HIS A 584 18.65 -10.16 -6.42
C HIS A 584 17.46 -10.91 -6.99
N GLU A 585 17.70 -11.87 -7.89
CA GLU A 585 16.65 -12.72 -8.45
C GLU A 585 15.99 -13.58 -7.37
N PHE A 586 16.78 -14.17 -6.47
CA PHE A 586 16.28 -14.94 -5.34
C PHE A 586 15.40 -14.10 -4.42
N LEU A 587 15.85 -12.91 -4.01
CA LEU A 587 15.05 -12.01 -3.18
C LEU A 587 13.78 -11.52 -3.90
N ASN A 588 13.85 -11.31 -5.22
CA ASN A 588 12.67 -10.99 -6.02
C ASN A 588 11.68 -12.16 -6.07
N ASN A 589 12.17 -13.39 -6.19
CA ASN A 589 11.33 -14.60 -6.11
C ASN A 589 10.67 -14.74 -4.74
N LEU A 590 11.34 -14.37 -3.64
CA LEU A 590 10.70 -14.29 -2.32
C LEU A 590 9.55 -13.28 -2.31
N ARG A 591 9.69 -12.11 -2.94
CA ARG A 591 8.58 -11.13 -3.05
C ARG A 591 7.40 -11.69 -3.82
N LEU A 592 7.64 -12.25 -5.00
CA LEU A 592 6.61 -12.80 -5.87
C LEU A 592 5.85 -13.96 -5.22
N ASN A 593 6.54 -14.77 -4.43
CA ASN A 593 5.93 -15.85 -3.66
C ASN A 593 5.30 -15.38 -2.34
N LYS A 594 5.16 -14.07 -2.12
CA LYS A 594 4.60 -13.46 -0.89
C LYS A 594 5.34 -13.95 0.37
N ARG A 595 6.65 -14.12 0.28
CA ARG A 595 7.56 -14.52 1.38
C ARG A 595 8.50 -13.40 1.83
N TYR A 596 8.56 -12.29 1.12
CA TYR A 596 9.20 -11.05 1.59
C TYR A 596 8.21 -9.90 1.44
N LYS A 597 7.77 -9.34 2.57
CA LYS A 597 6.69 -8.35 2.67
C LYS A 597 7.21 -7.11 3.39
N ARG A 598 6.81 -5.93 2.91
CA ARG A 598 7.25 -4.64 3.46
C ARG A 598 6.04 -3.74 3.74
N ASP A 599 6.01 -3.16 4.93
CA ASP A 599 5.08 -2.10 5.33
C ASP A 599 5.91 -0.90 5.81
N VAL A 600 6.43 -0.14 4.84
CA VAL A 600 7.42 0.91 5.07
C VAL A 600 6.88 2.26 4.63
N TYR A 601 7.23 3.31 5.39
CA TYR A 601 6.68 4.66 5.25
C TYR A 601 7.69 5.77 5.53
#